data_AF-A0A226M8D3-F1
#
_entry.id   AF-A0A226M8D3-F1
#
_cell.length_a   1.000
_cell.length_b   1.000
_cell.length_c   1.000
_cell.angle_alpha   90.00
_cell.angle_beta   90.00
_cell.angle_gamma   90.00
#
_symmetry.space_group_name_H-M   'P 1'
#
loop_
_entity.id
_entity.type
_entity.pdbx_description
1 polymer ?
#
loop_
_entity_poly.entity_id
_entity_poly.type
_entity_poly.pdbx_seq_one_letter_code
_entity_poly.pdbx_strand_id
1 'polypeptide(L)'
;MWFLDARIEELFYEKLDRKAPSRMNNPELLGQYMIDAGNEFGPGTAYGNALIKCGETQKQIGTADRELIQTSAINFLTPLRNFIEGDYKTITKERKLLQNKRLDLDAAKTRLKKAKVAEARAA
;
A
#
# COMPACT_ATOMS: atom_id res chain seq x y z
N MET A 1 4.18 -12.29 -13.20
CA MET A 1 3.89 -11.21 -14.16
C MET A 1 2.50 -10.60 -13.91
N TRP A 2 1.44 -11.39 -13.84
CA TRP A 2 0.05 -10.95 -13.56
C TRP A 2 -0.15 -10.08 -12.30
N PHE A 3 0.50 -10.39 -11.19
CA PHE A 3 0.37 -9.59 -9.96
C PHE A 3 1.05 -8.21 -10.02
N LEU A 4 2.02 -7.98 -10.92
CA LEU A 4 2.66 -6.67 -11.04
C LEU A 4 1.82 -5.70 -11.87
N ASP A 5 1.15 -6.22 -12.90
CA ASP A 5 0.33 -5.44 -13.83
C ASP A 5 -0.86 -4.78 -13.12
N ALA A 6 -1.60 -5.56 -12.31
CA ALA A 6 -2.70 -5.05 -11.49
C ALA A 6 -2.28 -3.94 -10.51
N ARG A 7 -1.08 -4.04 -9.92
CA ARG A 7 -0.56 -3.05 -8.96
C ARG A 7 -0.14 -1.74 -9.64
N ILE A 8 0.36 -1.81 -10.87
CA ILE A 8 0.74 -0.62 -11.66
C ILE A 8 -0.53 0.10 -12.14
N GLU A 9 -1.51 -0.66 -12.62
CA GLU A 9 -2.77 -0.13 -13.14
C GLU A 9 -3.57 0.59 -12.05
N GLU A 10 -3.68 0.00 -10.85
CA GLU A 10 -4.37 0.59 -9.70
C GLU A 10 -3.70 1.90 -9.23
N LEU A 11 -2.36 1.94 -9.23
CA LEU A 11 -1.57 3.14 -8.90
C LEU A 11 -1.69 4.23 -9.98
N PHE A 12 -1.95 3.84 -11.22
CA PHE A 12 -2.20 4.75 -12.34
C PHE A 12 -3.61 5.37 -12.26
N TYR A 13 -4.62 4.56 -11.96
CA TYR A 13 -6.01 5.00 -11.77
C TYR A 13 -6.17 5.89 -10.53
N GLU A 14 -5.46 5.59 -9.45
CA GLU A 14 -5.38 6.43 -8.25
C GLU A 14 -4.79 7.82 -8.56
N LYS A 15 -3.75 7.91 -9.41
CA LYS A 15 -3.20 9.19 -9.87
C LYS A 15 -4.12 9.97 -10.80
N LEU A 16 -5.04 9.29 -11.48
CA LEU A 16 -5.97 9.88 -12.44
C LEU A 16 -7.34 10.22 -11.81
N ASP A 17 -7.51 9.99 -10.51
CA ASP A 17 -8.77 10.14 -9.77
C ASP A 17 -9.94 9.38 -10.43
N ARG A 18 -9.63 8.23 -11.03
CA ARG A 18 -10.58 7.38 -11.75
C ARG A 18 -10.70 6.04 -11.05
N LYS A 19 -11.93 5.52 -10.97
CA LYS A 19 -12.15 4.16 -10.44
C LYS A 19 -11.59 3.14 -11.42
N ALA A 20 -10.62 2.33 -10.97
CA ALA A 20 -10.18 1.18 -11.73
C ALA A 20 -11.39 0.25 -11.97
N PRO A 21 -11.56 -0.31 -13.18
CA PRO A 21 -12.65 -1.25 -13.45
C PRO A 21 -12.51 -2.48 -12.54
N SER A 22 -13.62 -2.90 -11.94
CA SER A 22 -13.67 -4.12 -11.14
C SER A 22 -13.45 -5.33 -12.06
N ARG A 23 -12.22 -5.84 -12.12
CA ARG A 23 -11.93 -7.11 -12.78
C ARG A 23 -12.50 -8.22 -11.90
N MET A 24 -13.28 -9.12 -12.52
CA MET A 24 -13.62 -10.39 -11.88
C MET A 24 -12.32 -11.09 -11.50
N ASN A 25 -12.23 -11.55 -10.27
CA ASN A 25 -11.06 -12.29 -9.83
C ASN A 25 -11.09 -13.74 -10.35
N ASN A 26 -9.94 -14.39 -10.32
CA ASN A 26 -9.80 -15.76 -10.82
C ASN A 26 -10.80 -16.74 -10.17
N PRO A 27 -11.07 -16.67 -8.85
CA PRO A 27 -12.10 -17.50 -8.23
C PRO A 27 -13.50 -17.26 -8.80
N GLU A 28 -13.94 -16.02 -8.99
CA GLU A 28 -15.27 -15.75 -9.53
C GLU A 28 -15.44 -16.21 -10.97
N LEU A 29 -14.39 -16.03 -11.78
CA LEU A 29 -14.39 -16.49 -13.16
C LEU A 29 -14.48 -18.02 -13.20
N LEU A 30 -13.66 -18.71 -12.41
CA LEU A 30 -13.72 -20.17 -12.29
C LEU A 30 -15.09 -20.65 -11.78
N GLY A 31 -15.62 -20.01 -10.73
CA GLY A 31 -16.90 -20.35 -10.14
C GLY A 31 -18.06 -20.18 -11.12
N GLN A 32 -18.02 -19.14 -11.95
CA GLN A 32 -19.00 -18.95 -13.02
C GLN A 32 -18.97 -20.12 -14.02
N TYR A 33 -17.79 -20.47 -14.55
CA TYR A 33 -17.66 -21.60 -15.48
C TYR A 33 -18.08 -22.94 -14.86
N MET A 34 -17.78 -23.17 -13.58
CA MET A 34 -18.18 -24.41 -12.89
C MET A 34 -19.71 -24.51 -12.73
N ILE A 35 -20.38 -23.40 -12.41
CA ILE A 35 -21.85 -23.37 -12.31
C ILE A 35 -22.46 -23.61 -13.69
N ASP A 36 -21.97 -22.92 -14.72
CA ASP A 36 -22.50 -23.04 -16.09
C ASP A 36 -22.32 -24.47 -16.62
N ALA A 37 -21.12 -25.04 -16.47
CA ALA A 37 -20.85 -26.43 -16.82
C ALA A 37 -21.72 -27.41 -16.00
N GLY A 38 -21.93 -27.15 -14.71
CA GLY A 38 -22.73 -28.01 -13.84
C GLY A 38 -24.21 -28.04 -14.24
N ASN A 39 -24.74 -26.90 -14.72
CA ASN A 39 -26.07 -26.81 -15.29
C ASN A 39 -26.16 -27.50 -16.66
N GLU A 40 -25.13 -27.38 -17.50
CA GLU A 40 -25.07 -28.02 -18.82
C GLU A 40 -24.96 -29.55 -18.74
N PHE A 41 -24.34 -30.08 -17.68
CA PHE A 41 -24.32 -31.52 -17.38
C PHE A 41 -25.71 -32.12 -17.14
N GLY A 42 -26.71 -31.29 -16.84
CA GLY A 42 -28.10 -31.69 -16.67
C GLY A 42 -28.49 -31.97 -15.21
N PRO A 43 -29.74 -31.62 -14.83
CA PRO A 43 -30.23 -31.81 -13.47
C PRO A 43 -30.31 -33.30 -13.11
N GLY A 44 -29.79 -33.65 -11.93
CA GLY A 44 -29.88 -35.02 -11.39
C GLY A 44 -28.61 -35.86 -11.50
N THR A 45 -27.54 -35.36 -12.15
CA THR A 45 -26.23 -36.02 -12.07
C THR A 45 -25.52 -35.65 -10.76
N ALA A 46 -24.93 -36.63 -10.08
CA ALA A 46 -24.17 -36.36 -8.85
C ALA A 46 -23.00 -35.40 -9.09
N TYR A 47 -22.39 -35.47 -10.28
CA TYR A 47 -21.28 -34.60 -10.67
C TYR A 47 -21.73 -33.16 -10.96
N GLY A 48 -22.84 -32.94 -11.68
CA GLY A 48 -23.36 -31.59 -11.94
C GLY A 48 -23.71 -30.85 -10.64
N ASN A 49 -24.37 -31.53 -9.70
CA ASN A 49 -24.68 -30.97 -8.37
C ASN A 49 -23.41 -30.63 -7.57
N ALA A 50 -22.39 -31.50 -7.62
CA ALA A 50 -21.11 -31.22 -6.97
C ALA A 50 -20.41 -30.02 -7.60
N LEU A 51 -20.44 -29.91 -8.93
CA LEU A 51 -19.78 -28.84 -9.66
C LEU A 51 -20.43 -27.47 -9.38
N ILE A 52 -21.76 -27.41 -9.30
CA ILE A 52 -22.50 -26.20 -8.90
C ILE A 52 -22.08 -25.77 -7.49
N LYS A 53 -22.06 -26.69 -6.52
CA LYS A 53 -21.67 -26.39 -5.13
C LYS A 53 -20.22 -25.90 -5.02
N CYS A 54 -19.31 -26.51 -5.78
CA CYS A 54 -17.93 -26.05 -5.87
C CYS A 54 -17.86 -24.65 -6.49
N GLY A 55 -18.63 -24.37 -7.54
CA GLY A 55 -18.65 -23.05 -8.18
C GLY A 55 -19.22 -21.95 -7.28
N GLU A 56 -20.27 -22.25 -6.49
CA GLU A 56 -20.80 -21.34 -5.46
C GLU A 56 -19.75 -21.03 -4.39
N THR A 57 -19.05 -22.07 -3.90
CA THR A 57 -17.95 -21.91 -2.95
C THR A 57 -16.83 -21.03 -3.53
N GLN A 58 -16.50 -21.23 -4.80
CA GLN A 58 -15.47 -20.44 -5.47
C GLN A 58 -15.88 -18.96 -5.63
N LYS A 59 -17.17 -18.67 -5.87
CA LYS A 59 -17.70 -17.30 -5.87
C LYS A 59 -17.60 -16.64 -4.48
N GLN A 60 -17.86 -17.40 -3.41
CA GLN A 60 -17.69 -16.89 -2.04
C GLN A 60 -16.23 -16.55 -1.74
N ILE A 61 -15.30 -17.42 -2.15
CA ILE A 61 -13.85 -17.15 -2.05
C ILE A 61 -13.50 -15.86 -2.81
N GLY A 62 -14.00 -15.70 -4.04
CA GLY A 62 -13.75 -14.48 -4.79
C GLY A 62 -14.31 -13.21 -4.12
N THR A 63 -15.46 -13.30 -3.46
CA THR A 63 -16.00 -12.16 -2.70
C THR A 63 -15.06 -11.80 -1.53
N ALA A 64 -14.62 -12.80 -0.77
CA ALA A 64 -13.67 -12.62 0.33
C ALA A 64 -12.33 -12.04 -0.15
N ASP A 65 -11.82 -12.48 -1.31
CA ASP A 65 -10.60 -11.93 -1.90
C ASP A 65 -10.74 -10.44 -2.26
N ARG A 66 -11.89 -10.03 -2.83
CA ARG A 66 -12.14 -8.60 -3.11
C ARG A 66 -12.17 -7.78 -1.82
N GLU A 67 -12.85 -8.29 -0.80
CA GLU A 67 -12.94 -7.63 0.50
C GLU A 67 -11.56 -7.50 1.15
N LEU A 68 -10.73 -8.54 1.07
CA LEU A 68 -9.35 -8.52 1.60
C LEU A 68 -8.51 -7.44 0.92
N ILE A 69 -8.56 -7.36 -0.42
CA ILE A 69 -7.82 -6.35 -1.18
C ILE A 69 -8.29 -4.95 -0.78
N GLN A 70 -9.60 -4.71 -0.79
CA GLN A 70 -10.16 -3.40 -0.45
C GLN A 70 -9.83 -2.99 1.00
N THR A 71 -10.02 -3.91 1.95
CA THR A 71 -9.75 -3.67 3.37
C THR A 71 -8.27 -3.38 3.60
N SER A 72 -7.37 -4.11 2.94
CA SER A 72 -5.93 -3.88 3.04
C SER A 72 -5.54 -2.53 2.44
N ALA A 73 -6.12 -2.16 1.29
CA ALA A 73 -5.87 -0.86 0.68
C ALA A 73 -6.30 0.29 1.61
N ILE A 74 -7.53 0.25 2.11
CA ILE A 74 -8.11 1.32 2.92
C ILE A 74 -7.48 1.42 4.31
N ASN A 75 -7.32 0.28 5.01
CA ASN A 75 -6.96 0.30 6.43
C ASN A 75 -5.45 0.22 6.67
N PHE A 76 -4.67 -0.23 5.69
CA PHE A 76 -3.23 -0.38 5.84
C PHE A 76 -2.45 0.54 4.89
N LEU A 77 -2.71 0.48 3.58
CA LEU A 77 -1.91 1.23 2.60
C LEU A 77 -2.20 2.74 2.64
N THR A 78 -3.46 3.15 2.68
CA THR A 78 -3.85 4.57 2.68
C THR A 78 -3.29 5.34 3.88
N PRO A 79 -3.42 4.88 5.14
CA PRO A 79 -2.86 5.58 6.29
C PRO A 79 -1.33 5.71 6.21
N LEU A 80 -0.64 4.67 5.73
CA LEU A 80 0.82 4.71 5.57
C LEU A 80 1.25 5.69 4.48
N ARG A 81 0.54 5.74 3.34
CA ARG A 81 0.80 6.76 2.31
C ARG A 81 0.60 8.16 2.86
N ASN A 82 -0.51 8.41 3.55
CA ASN A 82 -0.80 9.71 4.16
C ASN A 82 0.29 10.12 5.17
N PHE A 83 0.76 9.17 5.99
CA PHE A 83 1.86 9.42 6.93
C PHE A 83 3.18 9.77 6.22
N ILE A 84 3.53 9.04 5.16
CA ILE A 84 4.75 9.29 4.37
C ILE A 84 4.67 10.65 3.66
N GLU A 85 3.50 10.99 3.12
CA GLU A 85 3.31 12.22 2.37
C GLU A 85 3.08 13.46 3.24
N GLY A 86 2.64 13.27 4.48
CA GLY A 86 2.44 14.31 5.48
C GLY A 86 3.59 14.37 6.50
N ASP A 87 3.40 13.70 7.64
CA ASP A 87 4.25 13.82 8.82
C ASP A 87 5.72 13.49 8.56
N TYR A 88 5.98 12.46 7.74
CA TYR A 88 7.35 12.05 7.44
C TYR A 88 8.16 13.14 6.73
N LYS A 89 7.51 13.95 5.88
CA LYS A 89 8.17 15.11 5.24
C LYS A 89 8.56 16.16 6.28
N THR A 90 7.68 16.41 7.24
CA THR A 90 7.96 17.33 8.36
C THR A 90 9.11 16.83 9.22
N ILE A 91 9.09 15.56 9.61
CA ILE A 91 10.18 14.91 10.37
C ILE A 91 11.51 15.05 9.63
N THR A 92 11.51 14.81 8.32
CA THR A 92 12.71 14.93 7.48
C THR A 92 13.24 16.37 7.44
N LYS A 93 12.34 17.36 7.33
CA LYS A 93 12.70 18.78 7.34
C LYS A 93 13.30 19.20 8.68
N GLU A 94 12.66 18.84 9.79
CA GLU A 94 13.15 19.17 11.14
C GLU A 94 14.49 18.49 11.44
N ARG A 95 14.67 17.24 11.02
CA ARG A 95 15.95 16.54 11.13
C ARG A 95 17.07 17.28 10.39
N LYS A 96 16.80 17.78 9.18
CA LYS A 96 17.76 18.57 8.40
C LYS A 96 18.10 19.88 9.09
N LEU A 97 17.09 20.58 9.62
CA LEU A 97 17.29 21.82 10.38
C LEU A 97 18.16 21.59 11.62
N LEU A 98 17.87 20.54 12.38
CA LEU A 98 18.64 20.16 13.57
C LEU A 98 20.11 19.91 13.23
N GLN A 99 20.38 19.18 12.14
CA GLN A 99 21.75 18.92 11.69
C GLN A 99 22.50 20.22 11.36
N ASN A 100 21.85 21.17 10.69
CA ASN A 100 22.44 22.47 10.40
C ASN A 100 22.71 23.27 11.68
N LYS A 101 21.74 23.35 12.59
CA LYS A 101 21.89 24.07 13.87
C LYS A 101 22.98 23.48 14.75
N ARG A 102 23.17 22.15 14.71
CA ARG A 102 24.29 21.48 15.39
C ARG A 102 25.64 22.01 14.89
N LEU A 103 25.82 22.08 13.56
CA LEU A 103 27.06 22.58 12.96
C LEU A 103 27.31 24.06 13.28
N ASP A 104 26.27 24.89 13.23
CA ASP A 104 26.36 26.30 13.62
C ASP A 104 26.80 26.46 15.08
N LEU A 105 26.23 25.65 15.97
CA LEU A 105 26.55 25.65 17.39
C LEU A 105 28.00 25.19 17.63
N ASP A 106 28.47 24.15 16.94
CA ASP A 106 29.85 23.67 17.03
C ASP A 106 30.85 24.75 16.58
N ALA A 107 30.53 25.48 15.51
CA ALA A 107 31.32 26.61 15.05
C ALA A 107 31.33 27.76 16.07
N ALA A 108 30.17 28.12 16.64
CA ALA A 108 30.05 29.16 17.65
C ALA A 108 30.84 28.81 18.94
N LYS A 109 30.74 27.57 19.42
CA LYS A 109 31.52 27.06 20.55
C LYS A 109 33.02 27.15 20.29
N THR A 110 33.46 26.77 19.09
CA THR A 110 34.87 26.82 18.68
C THR A 110 35.37 28.27 18.64
N ARG A 111 34.60 29.20 18.08
CA ARG A 111 34.92 30.64 18.05
C ARG A 111 35.02 31.22 19.47
N LEU A 112 34.06 30.91 20.34
CA LEU A 112 34.06 31.36 21.74
C LEU A 112 35.30 30.86 22.48
N LYS A 113 35.67 29.58 22.32
CA LYS A 113 36.88 29.01 22.92
C LYS A 113 38.13 29.75 22.46
N LYS A 114 38.24 30.06 21.16
CA LYS A 114 39.38 30.81 20.60
C LYS A 114 39.45 32.25 21.13
N ALA A 115 38.31 32.95 21.21
CA ALA A 115 38.24 34.31 21.73
C ALA A 115 38.72 34.39 23.19
N LYS A 116 38.23 33.48 24.06
CA LYS A 116 38.68 33.40 25.47
C LYS A 116 40.18 33.15 25.61
N VAL A 117 40.77 32.31 24.75
CA VAL A 117 42.22 32.06 24.75
C VAL A 117 43.00 33.29 24.31
N ALA A 118 42.49 34.07 23.35
CA ALA A 118 43.13 35.31 22.90
C ALA A 118 43.08 36.40 23.98
N GLU A 119 41.94 36.59 24.65
CA GLU A 119 41.79 37.53 25.76
C GLU A 119 42.74 37.20 26.92
N ALA A 120 42.84 35.92 27.31
CA ALA A 120 43.74 35.48 28.37
C ALA A 120 45.24 35.64 28.03
N ARG A 121 45.60 35.80 26.75
CA ARG A 121 46.98 36.10 26.32
C ARG A 121 47.27 37.59 26.22
N ALA A 122 46.23 38.43 26.18
CA ALA A 122 46.34 39.88 26.08
C ALA A 122 46.28 40.57 27.46
N ALA A 123 45.94 39.83 28.52
CA ALA A 123 46.03 40.22 29.93
C ALA A 123 47.36 39.76 30.53
#